data_AF-A0A6N9UES5-F1
#
_entry.id   AF-A0A6N9UES5-F1
#
_cell.length_a   1.000
_cell.length_b   1.000
_cell.length_c   1.000
_cell.angle_alpha   90.00
_cell.angle_beta   90.00
_cell.angle_gamma   90.00
#
_symmetry.space_group_name_H-M   'P 1'
#
loop_
_entity.id
_entity.type
_entity.pdbx_description
1 polymer ?
#
loop_
_entity_poly.entity_id
_entity_poly.type
_entity_poly.pdbx_seq_one_letter_code
_entity_poly.pdbx_strand_id
1 'polypeptide(L)'
;MQSKRDQVQAHSFMMGRLSSGLLTASPDAPESPLGRTTRGVVFGLLFTVLIGAGTVVYGLLRPGGNDGWRDGPHLVVNRETGARYLWTDTDGVLHPVRNYTSARLIGGSDLPTEDVGTASLRGVPVGGAVGIPGAPDGLPAAGQLDGGAWNMCVTGPDGAGPSTSGTPTSSGVEKAGATTLVAGAPVDATAIAADRGVLVRGPDGTRYLVWRGSRLPLDEKSDARTALGYGSVSAAPVSAAFLDALAPGPALRSPDVPGRGGEGPELGGEATRVGQVFEVSVPGGASTYHLLREEGLVPLTRLGAALV
;
A
#
# COMPACT_ATOMS: atom_id res chain seq x y z
N MET A 1 51.56 -76.75 -37.01
CA MET A 1 51.95 -75.99 -35.80
C MET A 1 50.69 -75.37 -35.24
N GLN A 2 50.24 -75.77 -34.04
CA GLN A 2 49.10 -75.12 -33.41
C GLN A 2 49.52 -73.70 -33.00
N SER A 3 48.77 -72.71 -33.47
CA SER A 3 49.06 -71.31 -33.14
C SER A 3 48.53 -70.98 -31.75
N LYS A 4 49.11 -69.97 -31.07
CA LYS A 4 48.57 -69.48 -29.79
C LYS A 4 47.10 -69.05 -29.89
N ARG A 5 46.66 -68.64 -31.08
CA ARG A 5 45.26 -68.30 -31.38
C ARG A 5 44.35 -69.52 -31.26
N ASP A 6 44.79 -70.68 -31.77
CA ASP A 6 44.01 -71.92 -31.71
C ASP A 6 43.86 -72.40 -30.25
N GLN A 7 44.90 -72.24 -29.43
CA GLN A 7 44.83 -72.54 -27.99
C GLN A 7 43.82 -71.64 -27.26
N VAL A 8 43.80 -70.34 -27.57
CA VAL A 8 42.84 -69.40 -26.98
C VAL A 8 41.41 -69.71 -27.43
N GLN A 9 41.22 -70.07 -28.70
CA GLN A 9 39.90 -70.46 -29.23
C GLN A 9 39.40 -71.78 -28.64
N ALA A 10 40.27 -72.78 -28.47
CA ALA A 10 39.92 -74.04 -27.82
C ALA A 10 39.57 -73.84 -26.34
N HIS A 11 40.34 -73.00 -25.63
CA HIS A 11 40.07 -72.66 -24.24
C HIS A 11 38.76 -71.89 -24.07
N SER A 12 38.49 -70.88 -24.91
CA SER A 12 37.23 -70.11 -24.85
C SER A 12 36.02 -70.96 -25.20
N PHE A 13 36.16 -71.91 -26.12
CA PHE A 13 35.13 -72.89 -26.44
C PHE A 13 34.80 -73.81 -25.25
N MET A 14 35.81 -74.37 -24.57
CA MET A 14 35.60 -75.19 -23.37
C MET A 14 34.94 -74.40 -22.24
N MET A 15 35.38 -73.16 -21.99
CA MET A 15 34.77 -72.28 -20.98
C MET A 15 33.34 -71.87 -21.33
N GLY A 16 33.04 -71.69 -22.62
CA GLY A 16 31.68 -71.47 -23.11
C GLY A 16 30.75 -72.65 -22.82
N ARG A 17 31.21 -73.89 -23.00
CA ARG A 17 30.42 -75.10 -22.70
C ARG A 17 30.20 -75.30 -21.21
N LEU A 18 31.21 -75.04 -20.38
CA LEU A 18 31.09 -75.11 -18.92
C LEU A 18 30.08 -74.08 -18.39
N SER A 19 30.17 -72.83 -18.86
CA SER A 19 29.21 -71.78 -18.46
C SER A 19 27.79 -72.06 -18.95
N SER A 20 27.61 -72.61 -20.15
CA SER A 20 26.31 -73.06 -20.65
C SER A 20 25.75 -74.24 -19.85
N GLY A 21 26.56 -75.24 -19.54
CA GLY A 21 26.16 -76.37 -18.69
C GLY A 21 25.71 -75.94 -17.28
N LEU A 22 26.35 -74.93 -16.69
CA LEU A 22 25.99 -74.41 -15.37
C LEU A 22 24.72 -73.56 -15.36
N LEU A 23 24.50 -72.74 -16.40
CA LEU A 23 23.39 -71.77 -16.44
C LEU A 23 22.10 -72.33 -17.05
N THR A 24 22.20 -73.25 -18.02
CA THR A 24 21.04 -73.78 -18.75
C THR A 24 20.94 -75.31 -18.72
N ALA A 25 21.81 -76.00 -17.97
CA ALA A 25 21.90 -77.46 -17.91
C ALA A 25 22.14 -78.16 -19.28
N SER A 26 22.50 -77.38 -20.31
CA SER A 26 22.73 -77.85 -21.68
C SER A 26 24.10 -77.36 -22.19
N PRO A 27 25.15 -78.21 -22.19
CA PRO A 27 26.50 -77.81 -22.59
C PRO A 27 26.68 -77.61 -24.10
N ASP A 28 25.73 -78.08 -24.92
CA ASP A 28 25.76 -78.01 -26.40
C ASP A 28 24.72 -77.03 -26.97
N ALA A 29 24.27 -76.05 -26.19
CA ALA A 29 23.34 -75.04 -26.67
C ALA A 29 23.98 -74.22 -27.83
N PRO A 30 23.30 -74.07 -28.98
CA PRO A 30 23.85 -73.35 -30.14
C PRO A 30 23.97 -71.84 -29.93
N GLU A 31 23.23 -71.28 -28.96
CA GLU A 31 23.34 -69.88 -28.56
C GLU A 31 23.93 -69.76 -27.15
N SER A 32 24.83 -68.80 -26.96
CA SER A 32 25.36 -68.47 -25.63
C SER A 32 24.20 -68.05 -24.70
N PRO A 33 24.12 -68.58 -23.46
CA PRO A 33 23.03 -68.28 -22.52
C PRO A 33 22.93 -66.79 -22.17
N LEU A 34 24.03 -66.04 -22.29
CA LEU A 34 24.09 -64.60 -22.07
C LEU A 34 24.18 -63.79 -23.36
N GLY A 35 24.17 -64.42 -24.54
CA GLY A 35 24.41 -63.75 -25.83
C GLY A 35 23.47 -62.56 -26.09
N ARG A 36 22.19 -62.69 -25.75
CA ARG A 36 21.20 -61.60 -25.84
C ARG A 36 21.51 -60.47 -24.86
N THR A 37 21.87 -60.80 -23.63
CA THR A 37 22.22 -59.85 -22.57
C THR A 37 23.50 -59.10 -22.89
N THR A 38 24.57 -59.81 -23.29
CA THR A 38 25.85 -59.21 -23.66
C THR A 38 25.71 -58.29 -24.87
N ARG A 39 24.99 -58.70 -25.92
CA ARG A 39 24.70 -57.81 -27.06
C ARG A 39 23.88 -56.60 -26.62
N GLY A 40 22.85 -56.79 -25.79
CA GLY A 40 22.05 -55.70 -25.23
C GLY A 40 22.88 -54.69 -24.44
N VAL A 41 23.80 -55.15 -23.59
CA VAL A 41 24.72 -54.29 -22.82
C VAL A 41 25.68 -53.54 -23.74
N VAL A 42 26.25 -54.21 -24.75
CA VAL A 42 27.17 -53.56 -25.70
C VAL A 42 26.44 -52.49 -26.52
N PHE A 43 25.28 -52.79 -27.08
CA PHE A 43 24.48 -51.80 -27.81
C PHE A 43 24.01 -50.67 -26.92
N GLY A 44 23.60 -50.97 -25.68
CA GLY A 44 23.22 -49.97 -24.68
C GLY A 44 24.37 -49.01 -24.37
N LEU A 45 25.56 -49.54 -24.08
CA LEU A 45 26.76 -48.74 -23.84
C LEU A 45 27.08 -47.83 -25.04
N LEU A 46 27.03 -48.39 -26.26
CA LEU A 46 27.33 -47.65 -27.49
C LEU A 46 26.32 -46.52 -27.72
N PHE A 47 25.04 -46.75 -27.42
CA PHE A 47 23.99 -45.74 -27.50
C PHE A 47 24.18 -44.65 -26.44
N THR A 48 24.52 -45.01 -25.19
CA THR A 48 24.82 -44.05 -24.12
C THR A 48 26.02 -43.17 -24.48
N VAL A 49 27.09 -43.76 -25.03
CA VAL A 49 28.26 -42.99 -25.48
C VAL A 49 27.89 -42.05 -26.62
N LEU A 50 27.06 -42.50 -27.57
CA LEU A 50 26.66 -41.69 -28.71
C LEU A 50 25.75 -40.52 -28.30
N ILE A 51 24.79 -40.74 -27.40
CA ILE A 51 24.00 -39.67 -26.79
C ILE A 51 24.91 -38.72 -26.02
N GLY A 52 25.82 -39.24 -25.18
CA GLY A 52 26.77 -38.45 -24.41
C GLY A 52 27.60 -37.53 -25.32
N ALA A 53 28.19 -38.09 -26.37
CA ALA A 53 28.94 -37.32 -27.37
C ALA A 53 28.05 -36.25 -28.04
N GLY A 54 26.82 -36.61 -28.42
CA GLY A 54 25.85 -35.67 -28.99
C GLY A 54 25.53 -34.50 -28.06
N THR A 55 25.31 -34.76 -26.76
CA THR A 55 25.04 -33.70 -25.77
C THR A 55 26.24 -32.78 -25.55
N VAL A 56 27.46 -33.32 -25.54
CA VAL A 56 28.69 -32.53 -25.43
C VAL A 56 28.86 -31.61 -26.65
N VAL A 57 28.71 -32.15 -27.85
CA VAL A 57 28.80 -31.35 -29.10
C VAL A 57 27.72 -30.27 -29.12
N TYR A 58 26.48 -30.61 -28.75
CA TYR A 58 25.39 -29.65 -28.67
C TYR A 58 25.67 -28.53 -27.67
N GLY A 59 26.17 -28.86 -26.48
CA GLY A 59 26.53 -27.88 -25.45
C GLY A 59 27.70 -26.96 -25.85
N LEU A 60 28.63 -27.44 -26.68
CA LEU A 60 29.72 -26.62 -27.22
C LEU A 60 29.27 -25.69 -28.36
N LEU A 61 28.32 -26.14 -29.20
CA LEU A 61 27.79 -25.35 -30.32
C LEU A 61 26.80 -24.27 -29.86
N ARG A 62 25.99 -24.56 -28.84
CA ARG A 62 25.14 -23.58 -28.16
C ARG A 62 25.61 -23.41 -26.72
N PRO A 63 26.72 -22.68 -26.48
CA PRO A 63 27.11 -22.33 -25.12
C PRO A 63 25.94 -21.57 -24.50
N GLY A 64 25.40 -22.11 -23.40
CA GLY A 64 24.17 -21.62 -22.81
C GLY A 64 24.20 -20.11 -22.56
N GLY A 65 23.14 -19.43 -22.97
CA GLY A 65 22.87 -18.02 -22.70
C GLY A 65 21.38 -17.80 -22.87
N ASN A 66 20.71 -17.30 -21.84
CA ASN A 66 19.35 -16.81 -22.02
C ASN A 66 19.48 -15.41 -22.62
N ASP A 67 19.16 -15.24 -23.90
CA ASP A 67 19.16 -13.95 -24.61
C ASP A 67 17.75 -13.39 -24.81
N GLY A 68 16.70 -14.06 -24.31
CA GLY A 68 15.31 -13.61 -24.48
C GLY A 68 15.05 -12.20 -23.93
N TRP A 69 15.85 -11.77 -22.95
CA TRP A 69 15.81 -10.42 -22.41
C TRP A 69 16.23 -9.31 -23.40
N ARG A 70 16.77 -9.66 -24.56
CA ARG A 70 17.15 -8.68 -25.59
C ARG A 70 16.00 -8.33 -26.53
N ASP A 71 14.91 -9.07 -26.53
CA ASP A 71 13.80 -8.97 -27.49
C ASP A 71 12.82 -7.80 -27.17
N GLY A 72 13.37 -6.65 -26.76
CA GLY A 72 12.64 -5.47 -26.33
C GLY A 72 12.89 -5.11 -24.86
N PRO A 73 12.15 -4.15 -24.27
CA PRO A 73 12.37 -3.73 -22.90
C PRO A 73 12.19 -4.86 -21.89
N HIS A 74 13.21 -5.13 -21.07
CA HIS A 74 13.18 -6.17 -20.04
C HIS A 74 13.83 -5.70 -18.74
N LEU A 75 13.27 -6.16 -17.63
CA LEU A 75 13.99 -6.19 -16.36
C LEU A 75 14.82 -7.47 -16.28
N VAL A 76 16.13 -7.32 -16.31
CA VAL A 76 17.08 -8.43 -16.29
C VAL A 76 17.60 -8.62 -14.88
N VAL A 77 17.38 -9.80 -14.32
CA VAL A 77 17.84 -10.14 -12.97
C VAL A 77 18.96 -11.16 -13.08
N ASN A 78 20.13 -10.81 -12.55
CA ASN A 78 21.23 -11.74 -12.43
C ASN A 78 20.92 -12.73 -11.30
N ARG A 79 20.70 -13.99 -11.66
CA ARG A 79 20.30 -15.06 -10.71
C ARG A 79 21.31 -15.29 -9.59
N GLU A 80 22.61 -15.18 -9.87
CA GLU A 80 23.65 -15.50 -8.87
C GLU A 80 23.94 -14.32 -7.92
N THR A 81 23.80 -13.09 -8.38
CA THR A 81 24.13 -11.88 -7.57
C THR A 81 22.91 -11.12 -7.07
N GLY A 82 21.73 -11.37 -7.64
CA GLY A 82 20.53 -10.57 -7.42
C GLY A 82 20.61 -9.16 -8.01
N ALA A 83 21.68 -8.83 -8.75
CA ALA A 83 21.81 -7.54 -9.40
C ALA A 83 20.74 -7.38 -10.49
N ARG A 84 20.12 -6.19 -10.55
CA ARG A 84 19.01 -5.89 -11.44
C ARG A 84 19.42 -4.84 -12.45
N TYR A 85 19.12 -5.11 -13.71
CA TYR A 85 19.45 -4.24 -14.83
C TYR A 85 18.20 -4.00 -15.66
N LEU A 86 18.07 -2.80 -16.22
CA LEU A 86 17.08 -2.47 -17.21
C LEU A 86 17.74 -2.52 -18.59
N TRP A 87 17.09 -3.25 -19.50
CA TRP A 87 17.38 -3.24 -20.92
C TRP A 87 16.21 -2.54 -21.63
N THR A 88 16.48 -1.55 -22.48
CA THR A 88 15.45 -0.81 -23.22
C THR A 88 15.57 -0.96 -24.74
N ASP A 89 16.54 -1.74 -25.23
CA ASP A 89 16.89 -1.91 -26.65
C ASP A 89 17.21 -0.60 -27.41
N THR A 90 17.41 0.51 -26.70
CA THR A 90 17.64 1.83 -27.32
C THR A 90 19.12 2.15 -27.54
N ASP A 91 19.99 1.78 -26.59
CA ASP A 91 21.41 2.12 -26.58
C ASP A 91 22.33 0.90 -26.51
N GLY A 92 21.76 -0.30 -26.37
CA GLY A 92 22.51 -1.55 -26.30
C GLY A 92 23.24 -1.75 -24.97
N VAL A 93 22.82 -1.07 -23.90
CA VAL A 93 23.50 -1.07 -22.61
C VAL A 93 22.59 -1.59 -21.48
N LEU A 94 23.17 -2.31 -20.52
CA LEU A 94 22.47 -2.68 -19.29
C LEU A 94 22.60 -1.55 -18.26
N HIS A 95 21.47 -1.00 -17.84
CA HIS A 95 21.43 0.04 -16.82
C HIS A 95 21.11 -0.57 -15.44
N PRO A 96 22.01 -0.52 -14.45
CA PRO A 96 21.67 -0.94 -13.09
C PRO A 96 20.46 -0.15 -12.59
N VAL A 97 19.41 -0.84 -12.14
CA VAL A 97 18.18 -0.17 -11.70
C VAL A 97 18.07 -0.14 -10.18
N ARG A 98 17.73 1.02 -9.63
CA ARG A 98 17.67 1.23 -8.17
C ARG A 98 16.53 0.48 -7.49
N ASN A 99 15.41 0.28 -8.18
CA ASN A 99 14.24 -0.43 -7.68
C ASN A 99 13.31 -0.90 -8.81
N TYR A 100 12.47 -1.88 -8.50
CA TYR A 100 11.47 -2.44 -9.41
C TYR A 100 10.49 -1.38 -9.92
N THR A 101 10.05 -0.46 -9.05
CA THR A 101 9.15 0.64 -9.44
C THR A 101 9.76 1.51 -10.54
N SER A 102 11.05 1.84 -10.43
CA SER A 102 11.76 2.61 -11.46
C SER A 102 11.89 1.85 -12.76
N ALA A 103 12.16 0.53 -12.71
CA ALA A 103 12.19 -0.31 -13.91
C ALA A 103 10.84 -0.23 -14.64
N ARG A 104 9.73 -0.41 -13.92
CA ARG A 104 8.36 -0.33 -14.44
C ARG A 104 7.98 1.05 -14.96
N LEU A 105 8.45 2.12 -14.32
CA LEU A 105 8.22 3.48 -14.79
C LEU A 105 8.92 3.78 -16.12
N ILE A 106 10.11 3.23 -16.34
CA ILE A 106 10.89 3.45 -17.56
C ILE A 106 10.47 2.47 -18.66
N GLY A 107 10.39 1.18 -18.33
CA GLY A 107 10.11 0.08 -19.25
C GLY A 107 8.62 -0.26 -19.44
N GLY A 108 7.72 0.40 -18.71
CA GLY A 108 6.28 0.26 -18.85
C GLY A 108 5.60 -0.69 -17.84
N SER A 109 4.27 -0.65 -17.82
CA SER A 109 3.42 -1.41 -16.89
C SER A 109 3.37 -2.91 -17.15
N ASP A 110 3.89 -3.39 -18.28
CA ASP A 110 3.92 -4.82 -18.61
C ASP A 110 5.35 -5.30 -18.84
N LEU A 111 6.32 -4.62 -18.21
CA LEU A 111 7.74 -4.92 -18.34
C LEU A 111 8.03 -6.40 -17.97
N PRO A 112 8.40 -7.25 -18.96
CA PRO A 112 8.78 -8.63 -18.69
C PRO A 112 10.05 -8.67 -17.84
N THR A 113 10.13 -9.67 -16.95
CA THR A 113 11.28 -9.90 -16.08
C THR A 113 11.94 -11.23 -16.45
N GLU A 114 13.23 -11.18 -16.72
CA GLU A 114 14.02 -12.34 -17.14
C GLU A 114 15.12 -12.63 -16.11
N ASP A 115 15.09 -13.83 -15.53
CA ASP A 115 16.19 -14.32 -14.70
C ASP A 115 17.25 -14.97 -15.57
N VAL A 116 18.47 -14.42 -15.54
CA VAL A 116 19.58 -14.89 -16.37
C VAL A 116 20.81 -15.18 -15.53
N GLY A 117 21.64 -16.10 -16.02
CA GLY A 117 22.93 -16.37 -15.37
C GLY A 117 23.93 -15.26 -15.70
N THR A 118 24.89 -15.05 -14.81
CA THR A 118 25.99 -14.07 -14.98
C THR A 118 26.75 -14.28 -16.29
N ALA A 119 26.86 -15.53 -16.75
CA ALA A 119 27.49 -15.85 -18.04
C ALA A 119 26.74 -15.23 -19.25
N SER A 120 25.41 -15.12 -19.18
CA SER A 120 24.56 -14.55 -20.24
C SER A 120 24.68 -13.02 -20.34
N LEU A 121 25.18 -12.36 -19.29
CA LEU A 121 25.41 -10.91 -19.27
C LEU A 121 26.83 -10.52 -19.73
N ARG A 122 27.71 -11.49 -20.00
CA ARG A 122 29.11 -11.22 -20.36
C ARG A 122 29.20 -10.52 -21.71
N GLY A 123 30.09 -9.54 -21.78
CA GLY A 123 30.34 -8.78 -23.01
C GLY A 123 29.29 -7.71 -23.31
N VAL A 124 28.28 -7.55 -22.45
CA VAL A 124 27.28 -6.48 -22.57
C VAL A 124 27.78 -5.24 -21.82
N PRO A 125 27.83 -4.06 -22.45
CA PRO A 125 28.19 -2.83 -21.77
C PRO A 125 27.23 -2.54 -20.61
N VAL A 126 27.77 -2.02 -19.50
CA VAL A 126 26.98 -1.59 -18.33
C VAL A 126 27.07 -0.07 -18.23
N GLY A 127 25.91 0.57 -18.18
CA GLY A 127 25.76 2.03 -18.21
C GLY A 127 25.61 2.64 -16.82
N GLY A 128 25.27 3.93 -16.80
CA GLY A 128 24.92 4.63 -15.57
C GLY A 128 23.67 4.03 -14.92
N ALA A 129 23.64 4.02 -13.58
CA ALA A 129 22.48 3.53 -12.85
C ALA A 129 21.26 4.44 -13.05
N VAL A 130 20.08 3.85 -13.20
CA VAL A 130 18.81 4.54 -13.42
C VAL A 130 17.82 4.32 -12.28
N GLY A 131 16.86 5.23 -12.15
CA GLY A 131 15.74 5.13 -11.23
C GLY A 131 15.77 6.14 -10.08
N ILE A 132 14.66 6.15 -9.33
CA ILE A 132 14.38 7.10 -8.26
C ILE A 132 14.88 6.51 -6.92
N PRO A 133 15.84 7.16 -6.24
CA PRO A 133 16.28 6.71 -4.92
C PRO A 133 15.12 6.67 -3.92
N GLY A 134 15.00 5.58 -3.16
CA GLY A 134 13.96 5.40 -2.13
C GLY A 134 12.58 4.98 -2.63
N ALA A 135 12.37 4.84 -3.95
CA ALA A 135 11.14 4.25 -4.45
C ALA A 135 11.03 2.75 -4.08
N PRO A 136 9.81 2.25 -3.82
CA PRO A 136 9.61 0.91 -3.29
C PRO A 136 9.98 -0.18 -4.31
N ASP A 137 10.39 -1.34 -3.80
CA ASP A 137 10.61 -2.53 -4.61
C ASP A 137 9.37 -3.43 -4.71
N GLY A 138 8.47 -3.36 -3.73
CA GLY A 138 7.18 -4.04 -3.77
C GLY A 138 6.12 -3.12 -4.38
N LEU A 139 5.61 -3.49 -5.57
CA LEU A 139 4.39 -2.91 -6.11
C LEU A 139 3.23 -3.88 -5.87
N PRO A 140 2.15 -3.47 -5.17
CA PRO A 140 0.99 -4.33 -4.99
C PRO A 140 0.33 -4.61 -6.34
N ALA A 141 -0.23 -5.79 -6.50
CA ALA A 141 -1.10 -6.08 -7.64
C ALA A 141 -2.37 -5.22 -7.56
N ALA A 142 -3.04 -4.99 -8.69
CA ALA A 142 -4.27 -4.18 -8.74
C ALA A 142 -5.35 -4.69 -7.76
N GLY A 143 -5.47 -6.00 -7.57
CA GLY A 143 -6.41 -6.61 -6.61
C GLY A 143 -5.97 -6.55 -5.13
N GLN A 144 -4.78 -6.05 -4.85
CA GLN A 144 -4.24 -5.82 -3.50
C GLN A 144 -4.27 -4.33 -3.12
N LEU A 145 -4.85 -3.48 -3.95
CA LEU A 145 -5.08 -2.09 -3.61
C LEU A 145 -6.13 -2.02 -2.51
N ASP A 146 -5.81 -1.26 -1.47
CA ASP A 146 -6.70 -1.03 -0.36
C ASP A 146 -7.81 -0.05 -0.75
N GLY A 147 -9.05 -0.55 -0.75
CA GLY A 147 -10.26 0.25 -0.97
C GLY A 147 -10.98 0.61 0.34
N GLY A 148 -10.40 0.29 1.49
CA GLY A 148 -10.99 0.56 2.79
C GLY A 148 -11.01 2.05 3.13
N ALA A 149 -11.88 2.41 4.08
CA ALA A 149 -11.94 3.78 4.58
C ALA A 149 -10.65 4.17 5.31
N TRP A 150 -10.29 5.44 5.22
CA TRP A 150 -9.18 6.02 5.98
C TRP A 150 -9.75 6.73 7.19
N ASN A 151 -9.27 6.36 8.37
CA ASN A 151 -9.72 6.92 9.64
C ASN A 151 -8.59 7.73 10.25
N MET A 152 -8.86 8.98 10.59
CA MET A 152 -7.92 9.80 11.34
C MET A 152 -8.41 9.99 12.76
N CYS A 153 -7.62 9.51 13.70
CA CYS A 153 -7.95 9.47 15.12
C CYS A 153 -7.07 10.43 15.90
N VAL A 154 -7.64 11.04 16.93
CA VAL A 154 -6.87 11.70 17.99
C VAL A 154 -6.99 10.86 19.24
N THR A 155 -5.86 10.42 19.77
CA THR A 155 -5.77 9.66 21.02
C THR A 155 -5.07 10.48 22.09
N GLY A 156 -4.98 9.96 23.32
CA GLY A 156 -4.28 10.65 24.40
C GLY A 156 -2.83 11.06 24.03
N PRO A 157 -2.22 11.97 24.80
CA PRO A 157 -0.86 12.46 24.51
C PRO A 157 0.21 11.35 24.54
N ASP A 158 -0.09 10.22 25.19
CA ASP A 158 0.78 9.05 25.28
C ASP A 158 0.67 8.10 24.06
N GLY A 159 -0.07 8.50 23.02
CA GLY A 159 -0.18 7.75 21.76
C GLY A 159 -1.49 6.94 21.64
N ALA A 160 -1.55 6.10 20.61
CA ALA A 160 -2.72 5.27 20.34
C ALA A 160 -2.80 4.10 21.33
N GLY A 161 -3.76 4.15 22.24
CA GLY A 161 -4.13 2.99 23.07
C GLY A 161 -5.01 2.00 22.29
N PRO A 162 -5.12 0.74 22.74
CA PRO A 162 -5.95 -0.29 22.09
C PRO A 162 -7.44 0.02 22.10
N SER A 163 -7.88 0.99 22.90
CA SER A 163 -9.27 1.46 22.98
C SER A 163 -9.29 2.94 23.36
N THR A 164 -10.13 3.71 22.68
CA THR A 164 -10.56 5.05 23.14
C THR A 164 -11.84 4.97 23.97
N SER A 165 -12.46 3.79 24.07
CA SER A 165 -13.61 3.50 24.92
C SER A 165 -13.11 3.22 26.34
N GLY A 166 -13.03 4.26 27.16
CA GLY A 166 -12.59 4.18 28.55
C GLY A 166 -12.35 5.55 29.16
N THR A 167 -12.22 5.61 30.48
CA THR A 167 -11.81 6.82 31.19
C THR A 167 -10.38 7.18 30.77
N PRO A 168 -10.08 8.43 30.36
CA PRO A 168 -8.73 8.84 30.00
C PRO A 168 -7.75 8.48 31.12
N THR A 169 -6.72 7.68 30.79
CA THR A 169 -5.69 7.26 31.76
C THR A 169 -4.72 8.38 32.10
N SER A 170 -4.71 9.47 31.34
CA SER A 170 -3.98 10.69 31.67
C SER A 170 -4.92 11.89 31.69
N SER A 171 -4.84 12.66 32.78
CA SER A 171 -5.52 13.96 32.99
C SER A 171 -4.91 15.08 32.15
N GLY A 172 -4.26 14.75 31.04
CA GLY A 172 -3.49 15.67 30.21
C GLY A 172 -4.36 16.51 29.30
N VAL A 173 -5.33 17.25 29.84
CA VAL A 173 -6.19 18.19 29.11
C VAL A 173 -5.36 19.29 28.41
N GLU A 174 -4.12 19.50 28.86
CA GLU A 174 -3.19 20.50 28.30
C GLU A 174 -2.32 19.99 27.14
N LYS A 175 -2.07 18.67 27.01
CA LYS A 175 -1.18 18.15 25.96
C LYS A 175 -1.99 17.70 24.76
N ALA A 176 -1.58 18.15 23.56
CA ALA A 176 -2.19 17.73 22.31
C ALA A 176 -2.18 16.21 22.16
N GLY A 177 -3.34 15.66 21.78
CA GLY A 177 -3.47 14.24 21.51
C GLY A 177 -2.65 13.81 20.29
N ALA A 178 -2.14 12.59 20.31
CA ALA A 178 -1.45 12.02 19.15
C ALA A 178 -2.44 11.83 18.00
N THR A 179 -2.08 12.25 16.79
CA THR A 179 -2.88 12.01 15.59
C THR A 179 -2.40 10.75 14.90
N THR A 180 -3.30 9.82 14.64
CA THR A 180 -3.00 8.54 13.99
C THR A 180 -3.88 8.36 12.77
N LEU A 181 -3.28 7.90 11.67
CA LEU A 181 -3.98 7.54 10.45
C LEU A 181 -4.05 6.01 10.36
N VAL A 182 -5.27 5.49 10.28
CA VAL A 182 -5.56 4.08 10.05
C VAL A 182 -6.09 3.94 8.63
N ALA A 183 -5.24 3.41 7.74
CA ALA A 183 -5.59 3.18 6.33
C ALA A 183 -6.12 1.75 6.14
N GLY A 184 -7.38 1.65 5.71
CA GLY A 184 -8.09 0.44 5.29
C GLY A 184 -8.11 -0.75 6.24
N ALA A 185 -7.81 -0.52 7.52
CA ALA A 185 -8.16 -1.45 8.57
C ALA A 185 -9.57 -1.13 9.10
N PRO A 186 -10.37 -2.15 9.45
CA PRO A 186 -11.65 -1.93 10.12
C PRO A 186 -11.42 -1.27 11.49
N VAL A 187 -12.17 -0.22 11.76
CA VAL A 187 -12.18 0.48 13.05
C VAL A 187 -13.60 0.38 13.62
N ASP A 188 -13.71 -0.11 14.85
CA ASP A 188 -14.98 -0.03 15.57
C ASP A 188 -15.17 1.41 16.08
N ALA A 189 -16.15 2.11 15.50
CA ALA A 189 -16.38 3.52 15.74
C ALA A 189 -17.87 3.79 15.96
N THR A 190 -18.18 4.60 16.98
CA THR A 190 -19.53 5.10 17.21
C THR A 190 -19.65 6.51 16.65
N ALA A 191 -20.62 6.73 15.75
CA ALA A 191 -20.88 8.05 15.21
C ALA A 191 -21.34 9.02 16.31
N ILE A 192 -20.86 10.26 16.25
CA ILE A 192 -21.37 11.35 17.10
C ILE A 192 -22.82 11.61 16.69
N ALA A 193 -23.73 11.63 17.66
CA ALA A 193 -25.14 11.87 17.41
C ALA A 193 -25.37 13.24 16.75
N ALA A 194 -26.43 13.36 15.95
CA ALA A 194 -26.66 14.53 15.09
C ALA A 194 -26.88 15.86 15.85
N ASP A 195 -27.17 15.76 17.14
CA ASP A 195 -27.41 16.81 18.14
C ASP A 195 -26.20 17.04 19.07
N ARG A 196 -25.10 16.31 18.88
CA ARG A 196 -23.87 16.44 19.67
C ARG A 196 -22.71 16.93 18.82
N GLY A 197 -21.84 17.73 19.44
CA GLY A 197 -20.58 18.19 18.86
C GLY A 197 -19.42 18.01 19.84
N VAL A 198 -18.20 18.10 19.34
CA VAL A 198 -16.98 17.98 20.13
C VAL A 198 -16.23 19.31 20.08
N LEU A 199 -15.93 19.87 21.24
CA LEU A 199 -15.14 21.09 21.34
C LEU A 199 -13.65 20.73 21.28
N VAL A 200 -12.94 21.30 20.31
CA VAL A 200 -11.50 21.07 20.12
C VAL A 200 -10.73 22.38 20.07
N ARG A 201 -9.43 22.33 20.35
CA ARG A 201 -8.49 23.46 20.31
C ARG A 201 -7.32 23.13 19.39
N GLY A 202 -7.10 23.96 18.38
CA GLY A 202 -5.95 23.85 17.48
C GLY A 202 -4.63 24.31 18.12
N PRO A 203 -3.49 24.03 17.45
CA PRO A 203 -2.17 24.47 17.92
C PRO A 203 -2.00 25.99 17.92
N ASP A 204 -2.79 26.71 17.12
CA ASP A 204 -2.89 28.18 17.08
C ASP A 204 -3.70 28.76 18.26
N GLY A 205 -4.29 27.90 19.08
CA GLY A 205 -5.15 28.29 20.20
C GLY A 205 -6.62 28.49 19.83
N THR A 206 -6.95 28.50 18.54
CA THR A 206 -8.32 28.68 18.05
C THR A 206 -9.19 27.51 18.48
N ARG A 207 -10.40 27.79 18.96
CA ARG A 207 -11.37 26.78 19.38
C ARG A 207 -12.36 26.52 18.25
N TYR A 208 -12.64 25.25 18.02
CA TYR A 208 -13.57 24.80 16.99
C TYR A 208 -14.64 23.91 17.61
N LEU A 209 -15.87 24.05 17.15
CA LEU A 209 -16.90 23.04 17.32
C LEU A 209 -16.82 22.06 16.15
N VAL A 210 -16.48 20.80 16.43
CA VAL A 210 -16.56 19.71 15.45
C VAL A 210 -17.98 19.17 15.47
N TRP A 211 -18.68 19.35 14.36
CA TRP A 211 -20.08 18.93 14.23
C TRP A 211 -20.33 18.42 12.81
N ARG A 212 -20.89 17.21 12.70
CA ARG A 212 -21.25 16.57 11.41
C ARG A 212 -20.13 16.59 10.35
N GLY A 213 -18.90 16.34 10.78
CA GLY A 213 -17.73 16.28 9.89
C GLY A 213 -17.14 17.64 9.50
N SER A 214 -17.65 18.74 10.07
CA SER A 214 -17.13 20.09 9.85
C SER A 214 -16.42 20.65 11.07
N ARG A 215 -15.39 21.49 10.84
CA ARG A 215 -14.79 22.36 11.86
C ARG A 215 -15.41 23.76 11.78
N LEU A 216 -16.05 24.19 12.87
CA LEU A 216 -16.70 25.49 12.97
C LEU A 216 -15.93 26.37 13.97
N PRO A 217 -15.15 27.37 13.52
CA PRO A 217 -14.39 28.22 14.44
C PRO A 217 -15.34 29.01 15.34
N LEU A 218 -15.05 29.05 16.64
CA LEU A 218 -15.76 29.86 17.61
C LEU A 218 -15.06 31.20 17.74
N ASP A 219 -15.79 32.28 17.45
CA ASP A 219 -15.24 33.63 17.54
C ASP A 219 -15.05 34.06 19.00
N GLU A 220 -13.83 34.49 19.32
CA GLU A 220 -13.49 34.94 20.67
C GLU A 220 -14.00 36.35 20.96
N LYS A 221 -14.13 37.21 19.94
CA LYS A 221 -14.57 38.60 20.11
C LYS A 221 -16.02 38.69 20.58
N SER A 222 -16.87 37.80 20.08
CA SER A 222 -18.27 37.69 20.48
C SER A 222 -18.52 36.69 21.62
N ASP A 223 -17.45 36.12 22.21
CA ASP A 223 -17.53 35.05 23.21
C ASP A 223 -18.51 33.92 22.83
N ALA A 224 -18.45 33.51 21.55
CA ALA A 224 -19.40 32.54 20.97
C ALA A 224 -19.41 31.20 21.73
N ARG A 225 -18.29 30.85 22.37
CA ARG A 225 -18.18 29.66 23.23
C ARG A 225 -19.16 29.74 24.40
N THR A 226 -19.17 30.84 25.15
CA THR A 226 -20.05 31.00 26.31
C THR A 226 -21.50 31.19 25.86
N ALA A 227 -21.71 31.98 24.82
CA ALA A 227 -23.04 32.27 24.25
C ALA A 227 -23.78 30.98 23.82
N LEU A 228 -23.04 30.00 23.29
CA LEU A 228 -23.57 28.68 22.90
C LEU A 228 -23.60 27.64 24.04
N GLY A 229 -23.29 28.04 25.28
CA GLY A 229 -23.34 27.15 26.45
C GLY A 229 -22.11 26.26 26.66
N TYR A 230 -21.01 26.49 25.92
CA TYR A 230 -19.76 25.73 26.04
C TYR A 230 -18.73 26.37 26.99
N GLY A 231 -19.12 27.40 27.75
CA GLY A 231 -18.25 28.16 28.65
C GLY A 231 -17.50 27.27 29.65
N SER A 232 -18.16 26.25 30.21
CA SER A 232 -17.60 25.29 31.18
C SER A 232 -16.97 24.05 30.54
N VAL A 233 -17.01 23.89 29.21
CA VAL A 233 -16.55 22.69 28.51
C VAL A 233 -15.07 22.81 28.16
N SER A 234 -14.24 21.88 28.61
CA SER A 234 -12.83 21.84 28.21
C SER A 234 -12.70 21.44 26.74
N ALA A 235 -11.94 22.21 25.97
CA ALA A 235 -11.68 21.92 24.57
C ALA A 235 -10.53 20.89 24.48
N ALA A 236 -10.74 19.79 23.75
CA ALA A 236 -9.70 18.79 23.54
C ALA A 236 -8.60 19.34 22.61
N PRO A 237 -7.32 19.35 23.01
CA PRO A 237 -6.25 19.82 22.15
C PRO A 237 -5.97 18.83 21.01
N VAL A 238 -5.94 19.32 19.78
CA VAL A 238 -5.79 18.51 18.55
C VAL A 238 -4.70 19.08 17.65
N SER A 239 -4.19 18.25 16.73
CA SER A 239 -3.22 18.69 15.72
C SER A 239 -3.86 19.50 14.59
N ALA A 240 -3.06 20.26 13.85
CA ALA A 240 -3.50 20.90 12.61
C ALA A 240 -3.96 19.87 11.57
N ALA A 241 -3.22 18.76 11.43
CA ALA A 241 -3.60 17.66 10.53
C ALA A 241 -4.99 17.10 10.84
N PHE A 242 -5.35 16.98 12.13
CA PHE A 242 -6.70 16.57 12.51
C PHE A 242 -7.78 17.53 12.02
N LEU A 243 -7.55 18.83 12.23
CA LEU A 243 -8.48 19.87 11.81
C LEU A 243 -8.60 19.95 10.28
N ASP A 244 -7.53 19.71 9.55
CA ASP A 244 -7.50 19.86 8.09
C ASP A 244 -8.19 18.70 7.34
N ALA A 245 -8.42 17.55 7.98
CA ALA A 245 -9.29 16.53 7.36
C ALA A 245 -10.78 16.77 7.59
N LEU A 246 -11.15 17.71 8.48
CA LEU A 246 -12.54 18.12 8.67
C LEU A 246 -12.91 19.19 7.64
N ALA A 247 -14.14 19.13 7.14
CA ALA A 247 -14.64 20.14 6.21
C ALA A 247 -14.64 21.53 6.89
N PRO A 248 -14.09 22.59 6.26
CA PRO A 248 -14.19 23.92 6.82
C PRO A 248 -15.66 24.37 6.83
N GLY A 249 -16.12 24.90 7.96
CA GLY A 249 -17.44 25.51 8.08
C GLY A 249 -17.36 26.98 8.49
N PRO A 250 -18.52 27.68 8.51
CA PRO A 250 -18.57 29.09 8.87
C PRO A 250 -18.15 29.31 10.33
N ALA A 251 -17.58 30.48 10.59
CA ALA A 251 -17.33 30.92 11.96
C ALA A 251 -18.65 31.13 12.71
N LEU A 252 -18.75 30.54 13.89
CA LEU A 252 -19.81 30.78 14.85
C LEU A 252 -19.48 32.07 15.58
N ARG A 253 -20.17 33.14 15.20
CA ARG A 253 -19.95 34.50 15.70
C ARG A 253 -21.26 35.25 15.77
N SER A 254 -21.30 36.30 16.60
CA SER A 254 -22.42 37.23 16.61
C SER A 254 -22.68 37.80 15.21
N PRO A 255 -23.95 37.94 14.78
CA PRO A 255 -24.28 38.67 13.57
C PRO A 255 -23.69 40.07 13.59
N ASP A 256 -23.12 40.48 12.46
CA ASP A 256 -22.69 41.87 12.28
C ASP A 256 -23.92 42.77 12.18
N VAL A 257 -23.98 43.79 13.03
CA VAL A 257 -25.09 44.74 13.12
C VAL A 257 -24.49 46.15 13.09
N PRO A 258 -24.49 46.80 11.92
CA PRO A 258 -24.15 48.22 11.81
C PRO A 258 -25.01 49.06 12.77
N GLY A 259 -24.41 50.06 13.40
CA GLY A 259 -25.13 50.92 14.34
C GLY A 259 -25.52 50.25 15.66
N ARG A 260 -25.00 49.05 15.99
CA ARG A 260 -25.30 48.35 17.26
C ARG A 260 -25.17 49.30 18.47
N GLY A 261 -26.22 49.35 19.28
CA GLY A 261 -26.33 50.23 20.46
C GLY A 261 -26.95 51.60 20.18
N GLY A 262 -27.09 52.00 18.91
CA GLY A 262 -27.82 53.19 18.48
C GLY A 262 -29.31 53.14 18.84
N GLU A 263 -29.97 54.30 18.81
CA GLU A 263 -31.41 54.41 19.09
C GLU A 263 -32.22 53.69 18.02
N GLY A 264 -33.15 52.83 18.46
CA GLY A 264 -34.12 52.15 17.60
C GLY A 264 -35.51 52.78 17.70
N PRO A 265 -36.46 52.35 16.85
CA PRO A 265 -37.85 52.78 16.94
C PRO A 265 -38.49 52.34 18.27
N GLU A 266 -39.47 53.10 18.74
CA GLU A 266 -40.26 52.68 19.90
C GLU A 266 -41.14 51.48 19.53
N LEU A 267 -40.99 50.36 20.25
CA LEU A 267 -41.77 49.14 20.03
C LEU A 267 -42.50 48.79 21.33
N GLY A 268 -43.83 48.74 21.27
CA GLY A 268 -44.65 48.37 22.43
C GLY A 268 -44.59 49.37 23.60
N GLY A 269 -44.27 50.64 23.33
CA GLY A 269 -44.14 51.68 24.36
C GLY A 269 -42.75 51.78 25.00
N GLU A 270 -41.80 50.96 24.54
CA GLU A 270 -40.45 50.91 25.10
C GLU A 270 -39.42 51.41 24.08
N ALA A 271 -38.44 52.17 24.56
CA ALA A 271 -37.30 52.60 23.76
C ALA A 271 -36.40 51.38 23.45
N THR A 272 -36.05 51.21 22.17
CA THR A 272 -35.23 50.08 21.72
C THR A 272 -33.85 50.52 21.26
N ARG A 273 -32.95 49.56 21.08
CA ARG A 273 -31.62 49.78 20.51
C ARG A 273 -31.36 48.82 19.35
N VAL A 274 -30.71 49.34 18.32
CA VAL A 274 -30.21 48.54 17.20
C VAL A 274 -29.31 47.42 17.74
N GLY A 275 -29.58 46.18 17.35
CA GLY A 275 -28.90 44.98 17.82
C GLY A 275 -29.62 44.22 18.96
N GLN A 276 -30.75 44.71 19.48
CA GLN A 276 -31.56 43.96 20.43
C GLN A 276 -32.28 42.77 19.75
N VAL A 277 -32.41 41.66 20.50
CA VAL A 277 -33.18 40.48 20.08
C VAL A 277 -34.57 40.54 20.69
N PHE A 278 -35.57 40.25 19.85
CA PHE A 278 -36.98 40.17 20.24
C PHE A 278 -37.50 38.77 19.97
N GLU A 279 -38.36 38.28 20.86
CA GLU A 279 -39.18 37.10 20.61
C GLU A 279 -40.57 37.57 20.15
N VAL A 280 -40.90 37.32 18.88
CA VAL A 280 -42.19 37.70 18.30
C VAL A 280 -43.10 36.50 18.33
N SER A 281 -44.21 36.63 19.05
CA SER A 281 -45.26 35.61 19.15
C SER A 281 -46.44 35.98 18.24
N VAL A 282 -46.78 35.08 17.31
CA VAL A 282 -47.96 35.25 16.44
C VAL A 282 -49.12 34.46 17.05
N PRO A 283 -50.33 35.04 17.18
CA PRO A 283 -51.49 34.29 17.66
C PRO A 283 -51.73 33.02 16.82
N GLY A 284 -51.72 31.86 17.49
CA GLY A 284 -51.88 30.55 16.84
C GLY A 284 -50.63 30.01 16.12
N GLY A 285 -49.50 30.71 16.20
CA GLY A 285 -48.21 30.32 15.60
C GLY A 285 -47.10 30.09 16.62
N ALA A 286 -45.94 29.62 16.13
CA ALA A 286 -44.73 29.49 16.95
C ALA A 286 -44.05 30.85 17.15
N SER A 287 -43.38 31.03 18.29
CA SER A 287 -42.55 32.21 18.51
C SER A 287 -41.29 32.16 17.64
N THR A 288 -40.83 33.34 17.21
CA THR A 288 -39.66 33.48 16.33
C THR A 288 -38.77 34.60 16.84
N TYR A 289 -37.45 34.35 16.84
CA TYR A 289 -36.49 35.37 17.22
C TYR A 289 -36.28 36.35 16.06
N HIS A 290 -36.18 37.63 16.39
CA HIS A 290 -35.89 38.70 15.44
C HIS A 290 -34.78 39.60 16.00
N LEU A 291 -33.92 40.10 15.12
CA LEU A 291 -32.90 41.09 15.44
C LEU A 291 -33.37 42.45 14.95
N LEU A 292 -33.32 43.45 15.81
CA LEU A 292 -33.58 44.83 15.40
C LEU A 292 -32.35 45.41 14.66
N ARG A 293 -32.54 45.78 13.40
CA ARG A 293 -31.59 46.56 12.59
C ARG A 293 -32.16 47.96 12.33
N GLU A 294 -31.36 48.85 11.75
CA GLU A 294 -31.81 50.20 11.36
C GLU A 294 -33.01 50.13 10.39
N GLU A 295 -33.04 49.11 9.52
CA GLU A 295 -34.11 48.92 8.54
C GLU A 295 -35.35 48.21 9.13
N GLY A 296 -35.27 47.68 10.34
CA GLY A 296 -36.36 46.98 11.04
C GLY A 296 -36.00 45.61 11.60
N LEU A 297 -37.03 44.82 11.95
CA LEU A 297 -36.88 43.48 12.53
C LEU A 297 -36.56 42.44 11.45
N VAL A 298 -35.43 41.76 11.60
CA VAL A 298 -34.98 40.68 10.70
C VAL A 298 -35.04 39.34 11.42
N PRO A 299 -35.65 38.28 10.83
CA PRO A 299 -35.75 36.99 11.50
C PRO A 299 -34.37 36.37 11.77
N LEU A 300 -34.24 35.78 12.96
CA LEU A 300 -33.07 35.03 13.41
C LEU A 300 -33.39 33.57 13.65
N THR A 301 -32.41 32.72 13.36
CA THR A 301 -32.44 31.34 13.84
C THR A 301 -32.17 31.30 15.35
N ARG A 302 -32.55 30.21 16.03
CA ARG A 302 -32.20 30.00 17.44
C ARG A 302 -30.70 30.08 17.70
N LEU A 303 -29.89 29.56 16.78
CA LEU A 303 -28.43 29.68 16.84
C LEU A 303 -27.98 31.14 16.73
N GLY A 304 -28.56 31.89 15.78
CA GLY A 304 -28.26 33.31 15.61
C GLY A 304 -28.63 34.13 16.83
N ALA A 305 -29.81 33.88 17.43
CA ALA A 305 -30.25 34.55 18.65
C ALA A 305 -29.34 34.25 19.85
N ALA A 306 -28.87 33.02 20.00
CA ALA A 306 -27.93 32.65 21.07
C ALA A 306 -26.55 33.30 20.93
N LEU A 307 -26.19 33.84 19.76
CA LEU A 307 -24.90 34.47 19.48
C LEU A 307 -24.94 36.01 19.56
N VAL A 308 -26.10 36.64 19.80
CA VAL A 308 -26.24 38.10 19.87
C VAL A 308 -25.96 38.63 21.26
#